data_AF-A0A382EXJ5-F1
#
_entry.id   AF-A0A382EXJ5-F1
#
_cell.length_a   1.000
_cell.length_b   1.000
_cell.length_c   1.000
_cell.angle_alpha   90.00
_cell.angle_beta   90.00
_cell.angle_gamma   90.00
#
_symmetry.space_group_name_H-M   'P 1'
#
loop_
_entity.id
_entity.type
_entity.pdbx_description
1 polymer ?
#
loop_
_entity_poly.entity_id
_entity_poly.type
_entity_poly.pdbx_seq_one_letter_code
_entity_poly.pdbx_strand_id
1 'polypeptide(L)'
;SPYYYISDSPAGAMSSTAANMANWLLVHLNLGELNGHRILKENTARQMQSELFRQHPEVNPMLHGFFQDQRNGVTTIGHGGALNQFYSDFNLFPEHDLGIFVCHNSDPGSAANWHITPAFIDHFFSPEYPESLTPNKNIKLDDYVGDYAPTRRVYSTILRVGIMMFGAQINQSGDGELLLFGKRWLAIEKDFFRGKHSNTKLLFQRNEDGAVSHFFLSNGEVFERLAWHEAPGLHLKLIAATAVAALLYLIGFCWRLFNPDVSSSILPARDRWLGALLGILALYFFYRSFLVFNMNLEEFIFGIPSEFKYAIALAHVFVALTLLSIVLVILQWRNSSGFLMARLRYGAFTICNLLLVVVLWYWNGLSYYFT
;
A
#
# COMPACT_ATOMS: atom_id res chain seq x y z
N SER A 1 7.45 21.97 14.51
CA SER A 1 8.38 21.14 13.72
C SER A 1 9.13 21.97 12.69
N PRO A 2 10.36 21.59 12.29
CA PRO A 2 11.12 22.27 11.25
C PRO A 2 10.41 22.19 9.88
N TYR A 3 10.73 23.12 8.99
CA TYR A 3 10.21 23.14 7.62
C TYR A 3 10.81 22.00 6.79
N TYR A 4 9.99 21.28 6.02
CA TYR A 4 10.43 20.21 5.14
C TYR A 4 10.59 20.69 3.69
N TYR A 5 11.75 20.41 3.10
CA TYR A 5 11.95 20.55 1.66
C TYR A 5 11.73 19.19 1.01
N ILE A 6 10.71 19.09 0.16
CA ILE A 6 10.43 17.88 -0.62
C ILE A 6 10.59 18.15 -2.11
N SER A 7 11.05 17.14 -2.83
CA SER A 7 11.18 17.17 -4.30
C SER A 7 9.88 16.75 -5.00
N ASP A 8 8.73 17.18 -4.47
CA ASP A 8 7.39 16.83 -4.98
C ASP A 8 6.62 18.08 -5.43
N SER A 9 7.34 19.04 -6.02
CA SER A 9 6.76 20.22 -6.65
C SER A 9 6.32 19.90 -8.08
N PRO A 10 5.14 20.33 -8.55
CA PRO A 10 4.18 21.22 -7.88
C PRO A 10 3.08 20.51 -7.05
N ALA A 11 3.17 19.20 -6.82
CA ALA A 11 2.08 18.41 -6.26
C ALA A 11 1.79 18.65 -4.76
N GLY A 12 2.81 18.93 -3.95
CA GLY A 12 2.63 19.08 -2.49
C GLY A 12 3.61 20.01 -1.77
N ALA A 13 4.50 20.68 -2.51
CA ALA A 13 5.58 21.48 -1.93
C ALA A 13 5.21 22.93 -1.54
N MET A 14 3.95 23.34 -1.72
CA MET A 14 3.51 24.70 -1.39
C MET A 14 3.38 24.88 0.13
N SER A 15 3.73 26.07 0.63
CA SER A 15 3.50 26.47 2.02
C SER A 15 2.73 27.78 2.09
N SER A 16 1.81 27.88 3.04
CA SER A 16 0.93 29.04 3.23
C SER A 16 0.49 29.17 4.70
N THR A 17 -0.26 30.23 5.00
CA THR A 17 -0.89 30.46 6.31
C THR A 17 -2.41 30.26 6.21
N ALA A 18 -3.06 30.03 7.35
CA ALA A 18 -4.52 29.99 7.40
C ALA A 18 -5.17 31.29 6.90
N ALA A 19 -4.55 32.45 7.15
CA ALA A 19 -5.05 33.75 6.67
C ALA A 19 -5.02 33.84 5.13
N ASN A 20 -3.93 33.39 4.50
CA ASN A 20 -3.84 33.35 3.04
C ASN A 20 -4.83 32.34 2.44
N MET A 21 -5.01 31.20 3.09
CA MET A 21 -5.97 30.19 2.64
C MET A 21 -7.43 30.61 2.86
N ALA A 22 -7.72 31.44 3.87
CA ALA A 22 -9.02 32.08 4.01
C ALA A 22 -9.33 33.03 2.84
N ASN A 23 -8.35 33.82 2.39
CA ASN A 23 -8.50 34.60 1.15
C ASN A 23 -8.73 33.69 -0.06
N TRP A 24 -8.04 32.54 -0.13
CA TRP A 24 -8.23 31.58 -1.22
C TRP A 24 -9.61 30.90 -1.21
N LEU A 25 -10.16 30.60 -0.03
CA LEU A 25 -11.55 30.17 0.13
C LEU A 25 -12.50 31.22 -0.45
N LEU A 26 -12.31 32.50 -0.07
CA LEU A 26 -13.14 33.60 -0.58
C LEU A 26 -13.03 33.77 -2.10
N VAL A 27 -11.85 33.56 -2.69
CA VAL A 27 -11.68 33.56 -4.15
C VAL A 27 -12.57 32.49 -4.78
N HIS A 28 -12.57 31.27 -4.25
CA HIS A 28 -13.38 30.19 -4.80
C HIS A 28 -14.88 30.39 -4.58
N LEU A 29 -15.30 30.85 -3.40
CA LEU A 29 -16.71 31.15 -3.10
C LEU A 29 -17.25 32.26 -4.02
N ASN A 30 -16.45 33.30 -4.27
CA ASN A 30 -16.78 34.40 -5.17
C ASN A 30 -16.38 34.14 -6.63
N LEU A 31 -16.20 32.87 -7.01
CA LEU A 31 -15.94 32.44 -8.39
C LEU A 31 -14.81 33.23 -9.10
N GLY A 32 -13.70 33.40 -8.39
CA GLY A 32 -12.46 33.99 -8.90
C GLY A 32 -12.20 35.42 -8.48
N GLU A 33 -13.02 36.01 -7.61
CA GLU A 33 -12.86 37.40 -7.15
C GLU A 33 -12.51 37.51 -5.67
N LEU A 34 -11.68 38.48 -5.30
CA LEU A 34 -11.41 38.85 -3.91
C LEU A 34 -11.42 40.37 -3.79
N ASN A 35 -12.30 40.91 -2.94
CA ASN A 35 -12.40 42.35 -2.68
C ASN A 35 -12.52 43.21 -3.95
N GLY A 36 -13.32 42.79 -4.94
CA GLY A 36 -13.48 43.51 -6.21
C GLY A 36 -12.37 43.26 -7.24
N HIS A 37 -11.32 42.50 -6.89
CA HIS A 37 -10.22 42.17 -7.79
C HIS A 37 -10.34 40.75 -8.32
N ARG A 38 -10.33 40.60 -9.65
CA ARG A 38 -10.45 39.31 -10.32
C ARG A 38 -9.10 38.61 -10.42
N ILE A 39 -8.99 37.44 -9.79
CA ILE A 39 -7.83 36.55 -9.80
C ILE A 39 -8.02 35.44 -10.84
N LEU A 40 -9.22 34.84 -10.90
CA LEU A 40 -9.60 33.85 -11.89
C LEU A 40 -10.77 34.37 -12.75
N LYS A 41 -10.80 33.99 -14.04
CA LYS A 41 -12.02 34.18 -14.85
C LYS A 41 -13.14 33.36 -14.20
N GLU A 42 -14.36 33.91 -14.18
CA GLU A 42 -15.50 33.23 -13.56
C GLU A 42 -15.73 31.82 -14.15
N ASN A 43 -15.68 31.70 -15.47
CA ASN A 43 -15.82 30.41 -16.15
C ASN A 43 -14.72 29.41 -15.74
N THR A 44 -13.51 29.88 -15.45
CA THR A 44 -12.43 29.02 -14.94
C THR A 44 -12.72 28.55 -13.52
N ALA A 45 -13.17 29.45 -12.63
CA ALA A 45 -13.53 29.08 -11.26
C ALA A 45 -14.70 28.07 -11.23
N ARG A 46 -15.72 28.28 -12.07
CA ARG A 46 -16.84 27.34 -12.24
C ARG A 46 -16.37 25.98 -12.77
N GLN A 47 -15.47 25.98 -13.76
CA GLN A 47 -14.89 24.74 -14.28
C GLN A 47 -14.13 23.99 -13.18
N MET A 48 -13.38 24.69 -12.32
CA MET A 48 -12.66 24.06 -11.21
C MET A 48 -13.58 23.32 -10.23
N GLN A 49 -14.78 23.85 -10.02
CA GLN A 49 -15.80 23.28 -9.14
C GLN A 49 -16.73 22.29 -9.85
N SER A 50 -16.57 22.07 -11.16
CA SER A 50 -17.37 21.12 -11.94
C SER A 50 -16.70 19.75 -12.07
N GLU A 51 -17.53 18.73 -12.26
CA GLU A 51 -17.10 17.35 -12.47
C GLU A 51 -16.10 17.26 -13.63
N LEU A 52 -14.90 16.78 -13.32
CA LEU A 52 -13.88 16.42 -14.29
C LEU A 52 -14.04 14.95 -14.68
N PHE A 53 -14.23 14.08 -13.67
CA PHE A 53 -14.24 12.65 -13.86
C PHE A 53 -14.99 11.93 -12.73
N ARG A 54 -15.72 10.88 -13.06
CA ARG A 54 -16.39 9.98 -12.10
C ARG A 54 -16.33 8.55 -12.63
N GLN A 55 -15.86 7.60 -11.81
CA GLN A 55 -15.77 6.19 -12.24
C GLN A 55 -17.14 5.52 -12.36
N HIS A 56 -18.09 5.90 -11.49
CA HIS A 56 -19.43 5.31 -11.42
C HIS A 56 -20.43 6.34 -10.87
N PRO A 57 -21.70 6.39 -11.34
CA PRO A 57 -22.69 7.37 -10.88
C PRO A 57 -22.83 7.48 -9.35
N GLU A 58 -22.69 6.37 -8.64
CA GLU A 58 -22.79 6.27 -7.17
C GLU A 58 -21.51 6.67 -6.40
N VAL A 59 -20.42 7.05 -7.09
CA VAL A 59 -19.15 7.49 -6.49
C VAL A 59 -19.03 9.00 -6.61
N ASN A 60 -18.44 9.64 -5.60
CA ASN A 60 -18.18 11.06 -5.61
C ASN A 60 -17.22 11.42 -6.76
N PRO A 61 -17.49 12.49 -7.53
CA PRO A 61 -16.64 12.89 -8.63
C PRO A 61 -15.32 13.51 -8.16
N MET A 62 -14.31 13.37 -9.01
CA MET A 62 -13.14 14.23 -9.02
C MET A 62 -13.48 15.51 -9.80
N LEU A 63 -13.15 16.65 -9.23
CA LEU A 63 -13.23 17.97 -9.89
C LEU A 63 -11.82 18.36 -10.38
N HIS A 64 -11.63 19.59 -10.85
CA HIS A 64 -10.29 20.03 -11.28
C HIS A 64 -9.48 20.54 -10.07
N GLY A 65 -8.78 19.61 -9.42
CA GLY A 65 -7.94 19.90 -8.25
C GLY A 65 -8.69 19.83 -6.91
N PHE A 66 -9.94 19.37 -6.91
CA PHE A 66 -10.74 19.12 -5.70
C PHE A 66 -11.38 17.74 -5.74
N PHE A 67 -11.57 17.16 -4.57
CA PHE A 67 -12.45 16.03 -4.31
C PHE A 67 -13.81 16.58 -3.91
N GLN A 68 -14.88 16.02 -4.47
CA GLN A 68 -16.22 16.24 -3.93
C GLN A 68 -16.48 15.22 -2.82
N ASP A 69 -17.15 15.65 -1.75
CA ASP A 69 -17.73 14.74 -0.76
C ASP A 69 -19.21 15.07 -0.53
N GLN A 70 -19.95 14.09 -0.02
CA GLN A 70 -21.36 14.24 0.31
C GLN A 70 -21.66 13.56 1.65
N ARG A 71 -22.19 14.35 2.58
CA ARG A 71 -22.56 13.88 3.93
C ARG A 71 -23.77 14.64 4.44
N ASN A 72 -24.76 13.94 4.99
CA ASN A 72 -25.96 14.55 5.58
C ASN A 72 -26.68 15.52 4.63
N GLY A 73 -26.78 15.16 3.34
CA GLY A 73 -27.31 16.02 2.28
C GLY A 73 -26.44 17.23 1.90
N VAL A 74 -25.31 17.45 2.57
CA VAL A 74 -24.38 18.55 2.29
C VAL A 74 -23.31 18.10 1.31
N THR A 75 -23.14 18.87 0.23
CA THR A 75 -22.04 18.69 -0.71
C THR A 75 -20.88 19.59 -0.33
N THR A 76 -19.69 19.01 -0.18
CA THR A 76 -18.44 19.76 -0.02
C THR A 76 -17.51 19.50 -1.19
N ILE A 77 -16.65 20.48 -1.47
CA ILE A 77 -15.56 20.33 -2.43
C ILE A 77 -14.27 20.80 -1.78
N GLY A 78 -13.21 20.00 -1.86
CA GLY A 78 -12.04 20.25 -1.04
C GLY A 78 -10.79 19.47 -1.43
N HIS A 79 -9.71 19.69 -0.70
CA HIS A 79 -8.48 18.95 -0.87
C HIS A 79 -7.71 18.89 0.44
N GLY A 80 -7.34 17.68 0.85
CA GLY A 80 -6.49 17.43 2.01
C GLY A 80 -4.99 17.53 1.66
N GLY A 81 -4.16 17.73 2.66
CA GLY A 81 -2.70 17.68 2.53
C GLY A 81 -2.11 16.96 3.74
N ALA A 82 -1.14 16.09 3.51
CA ALA A 82 -0.44 15.39 4.56
C ALA A 82 1.03 15.23 4.16
N LEU A 83 1.93 15.78 4.97
CA LEU A 83 3.36 15.67 4.82
C LEU A 83 4.02 15.53 6.19
N ASN A 84 4.43 14.30 6.53
CA ASN A 84 4.91 13.95 7.87
C ASN A 84 3.94 14.47 8.93
N GLN A 85 4.38 15.42 9.75
CA GLN A 85 3.62 16.03 10.85
C GLN A 85 2.80 17.26 10.44
N PHE A 86 2.82 17.64 9.16
CA PHE A 86 2.03 18.75 8.64
C PHE A 86 0.79 18.24 7.94
N TYR A 87 -0.37 18.71 8.38
CA TYR A 87 -1.66 18.31 7.83
C TYR A 87 -2.45 19.57 7.50
N SER A 88 -3.09 19.61 6.34
CA SER A 88 -4.04 20.66 5.95
C SER A 88 -5.33 20.06 5.41
N ASP A 89 -6.43 20.75 5.65
CA ASP A 89 -7.73 20.40 5.09
C ASP A 89 -8.40 21.68 4.61
N PHE A 90 -8.75 21.73 3.33
CA PHE A 90 -9.40 22.84 2.66
C PHE A 90 -10.74 22.35 2.14
N ASN A 91 -11.85 22.94 2.61
CA ASN A 91 -13.19 22.57 2.19
C ASN A 91 -14.06 23.80 1.92
N LEU A 92 -14.76 23.76 0.80
CA LEU A 92 -15.79 24.70 0.41
C LEU A 92 -17.16 24.02 0.53
N PHE A 93 -18.15 24.81 0.90
CA PHE A 93 -19.56 24.46 1.00
C PHE A 93 -20.32 25.41 0.07
N PRO A 94 -20.31 25.17 -1.26
CA PRO A 94 -20.77 26.16 -2.24
C PRO A 94 -22.22 26.59 -2.04
N GLU A 95 -23.08 25.68 -1.58
CA GLU A 95 -24.51 25.94 -1.32
C GLU A 95 -24.76 26.79 -0.07
N HIS A 96 -23.74 26.98 0.77
CA HIS A 96 -23.84 27.65 2.07
C HIS A 96 -22.97 28.90 2.19
N ASP A 97 -22.30 29.32 1.10
CA ASP A 97 -21.34 30.44 1.09
C ASP A 97 -20.32 30.34 2.24
N LEU A 98 -19.82 29.12 2.47
CA LEU A 98 -18.99 28.78 3.61
C LEU A 98 -17.70 28.08 3.16
N GLY A 99 -16.60 28.41 3.83
CA GLY A 99 -15.31 27.77 3.63
C GLY A 99 -14.63 27.48 4.96
N ILE A 100 -13.96 26.32 5.03
CA ILE A 100 -13.18 25.90 6.19
C ILE A 100 -11.77 25.55 5.72
N PHE A 101 -10.77 26.13 6.39
CA PHE A 101 -9.38 25.73 6.24
C PHE A 101 -8.77 25.46 7.61
N VAL A 102 -8.18 24.28 7.77
CA VAL A 102 -7.53 23.87 9.02
C VAL A 102 -6.15 23.35 8.69
N CYS A 103 -5.16 23.69 9.52
CA CYS A 103 -3.82 23.15 9.39
C CYS A 103 -3.17 22.86 10.74
N HIS A 104 -2.38 21.80 10.79
CA HIS A 104 -1.65 21.33 11.96
C HIS A 104 -0.19 21.06 11.58
N ASN A 105 0.71 21.17 12.56
CA ASN A 105 2.15 20.96 12.39
C ASN A 105 2.74 19.93 13.38
N SER A 106 1.87 19.13 14.00
CA SER A 106 2.22 17.99 14.84
C SER A 106 1.09 16.98 14.84
N ASP A 107 1.39 15.74 15.24
CA ASP A 107 0.35 14.83 15.70
C ASP A 107 -0.24 15.30 17.04
N PRO A 108 -1.52 14.98 17.34
CA PRO A 108 -2.46 14.15 16.55
C PRO A 108 -3.21 14.93 15.44
N GLY A 109 -2.61 15.97 14.84
CA GLY A 109 -3.20 16.78 13.79
C GLY A 109 -3.71 16.01 12.57
N SER A 110 -3.14 14.84 12.27
CA SER A 110 -3.68 13.93 11.24
C SER A 110 -5.14 13.58 11.55
N ALA A 111 -5.40 13.04 12.74
CA ALA A 111 -6.73 12.65 13.17
C ALA A 111 -7.69 13.86 13.23
N ALA A 112 -7.20 15.02 13.66
CA ALA A 112 -8.00 16.24 13.69
C ALA A 112 -8.49 16.63 12.29
N ASN A 113 -7.63 16.60 11.26
CA ASN A 113 -8.03 16.88 9.89
C ASN A 113 -9.07 15.90 9.35
N TRP A 114 -8.92 14.61 9.65
CA TRP A 114 -9.88 13.59 9.22
C TRP A 114 -11.28 13.76 9.83
N HIS A 115 -11.38 14.40 11.00
CA HIS A 115 -12.63 14.46 11.77
C HIS A 115 -13.30 15.83 11.83
N ILE A 116 -12.56 16.94 11.64
CA ILE A 116 -13.11 18.28 11.85
C ILE A 116 -14.25 18.61 10.87
N THR A 117 -14.08 18.34 9.58
CA THR A 117 -15.09 18.62 8.56
C THR A 117 -16.33 17.72 8.73
N PRO A 118 -16.20 16.39 8.89
CA PRO A 118 -17.34 15.53 9.24
C PRO A 118 -18.06 15.94 10.53
N ALA A 119 -17.32 16.26 11.60
CA ALA A 119 -17.91 16.67 12.87
C ALA A 119 -18.63 18.02 12.77
N PHE A 120 -18.09 18.96 11.99
CA PHE A 120 -18.78 20.21 11.66
C PHE A 120 -20.11 19.91 10.96
N ILE A 121 -20.10 19.04 9.96
CA ILE A 121 -21.31 18.66 9.22
C ILE A 121 -22.34 18.00 10.15
N ASP A 122 -21.90 17.04 10.98
CA ASP A 122 -22.77 16.33 11.92
C ASP A 122 -23.34 17.24 13.01
N HIS A 123 -22.66 18.34 13.36
CA HIS A 123 -23.11 19.28 14.38
C HIS A 123 -24.10 20.32 13.83
N PHE A 124 -23.85 20.86 12.64
CA PHE A 124 -24.62 21.98 12.09
C PHE A 124 -25.71 21.57 11.08
N PHE A 125 -25.64 20.36 10.53
CA PHE A 125 -26.63 19.87 9.57
C PHE A 125 -27.30 18.59 10.08
N SER A 126 -28.54 18.37 9.65
CA SER A 126 -29.36 17.23 10.09
C SER A 126 -28.68 15.90 9.74
N PRO A 127 -28.34 15.05 10.73
CA PRO A 127 -27.65 13.79 10.44
C PRO A 127 -28.53 12.85 9.62
N GLU A 128 -27.95 12.27 8.56
CA GLU A 128 -28.55 11.16 7.84
C GLU A 128 -28.06 9.86 8.47
N TYR A 129 -28.96 9.16 9.15
CA TYR A 129 -28.65 7.84 9.69
C TYR A 129 -28.70 6.79 8.59
N PRO A 130 -27.74 5.86 8.55
CA PRO A 130 -27.82 4.76 7.60
C PRO A 130 -29.08 3.95 7.85
N GLU A 131 -29.83 3.70 6.78
CA GLU A 131 -30.98 2.80 6.83
C GLU A 131 -30.56 1.42 7.34
N SER A 132 -31.39 0.82 8.19
CA SER A 132 -31.18 -0.56 8.64
C SER A 132 -31.50 -1.52 7.50
N LEU A 133 -30.49 -1.86 6.71
CA LEU A 133 -30.62 -2.78 5.57
C LEU A 133 -30.33 -4.23 5.98
N THR A 134 -31.03 -5.16 5.35
CA THR A 134 -30.72 -6.58 5.42
C THR A 134 -29.90 -7.00 4.20
N PRO A 135 -28.83 -7.79 4.35
CA PRO A 135 -28.03 -8.20 3.21
C PRO A 135 -28.79 -9.20 2.34
N ASN A 136 -28.64 -9.05 1.02
CA ASN A 136 -29.11 -9.98 0.02
C ASN A 136 -28.22 -11.24 0.01
N LYS A 137 -28.72 -12.29 0.65
CA LYS A 137 -28.00 -13.56 0.80
C LYS A 137 -27.87 -14.37 -0.49
N ASN A 138 -28.56 -14.00 -1.57
CA ASN A 138 -28.49 -14.70 -2.85
C ASN A 138 -27.27 -14.30 -3.67
N ILE A 139 -26.56 -13.24 -3.29
CA ILE A 139 -25.34 -12.79 -3.97
C ILE A 139 -24.19 -13.72 -3.60
N LYS A 140 -23.58 -14.34 -4.61
CA LYS A 140 -22.39 -15.17 -4.44
C LYS A 140 -21.20 -14.29 -4.09
N LEU A 141 -20.69 -14.43 -2.87
CA LEU A 141 -19.64 -13.55 -2.35
C LEU A 141 -18.22 -13.91 -2.81
N ASP A 142 -17.98 -15.17 -3.20
CA ASP A 142 -16.65 -15.67 -3.60
C ASP A 142 -16.02 -14.87 -4.75
N ASP A 143 -16.86 -14.29 -5.62
CA ASP A 143 -16.41 -13.47 -6.75
C ASP A 143 -15.62 -12.24 -6.30
N TYR A 144 -15.92 -11.71 -5.11
CA TYR A 144 -15.34 -10.46 -4.58
C TYR A 144 -14.17 -10.71 -3.62
N VAL A 145 -14.05 -11.92 -3.07
CA VAL A 145 -12.99 -12.28 -2.12
C VAL A 145 -11.63 -12.28 -2.83
N GLY A 146 -10.64 -11.71 -2.16
CA GLY A 146 -9.26 -11.66 -2.66
C GLY A 146 -8.46 -10.47 -2.17
N ASP A 147 -7.25 -10.38 -2.72
CA ASP A 147 -6.32 -9.27 -2.47
C ASP A 147 -6.45 -8.23 -3.59
N TYR A 148 -6.38 -6.97 -3.20
CA TYR A 148 -6.50 -5.81 -4.07
C TYR A 148 -5.41 -4.80 -3.72
N ALA A 149 -5.07 -3.92 -4.65
CA ALA A 149 -4.10 -2.86 -4.42
C ALA A 149 -4.60 -1.52 -4.97
N PRO A 150 -4.23 -0.39 -4.34
CA PRO A 150 -4.67 0.92 -4.79
C PRO A 150 -4.13 1.21 -6.19
N THR A 151 -4.95 1.77 -7.05
CA THR A 151 -4.54 2.15 -8.42
C THR A 151 -3.55 3.31 -8.42
N ARG A 152 -3.65 4.20 -7.42
CA ARG A 152 -2.65 5.24 -7.16
C ARG A 152 -1.44 4.63 -6.45
N ARG A 153 -0.52 4.06 -7.24
CA ARG A 153 0.73 3.46 -6.75
C ARG A 153 1.87 3.53 -7.76
N VAL A 154 3.07 3.17 -7.31
CA VAL A 154 4.25 3.01 -8.17
C VAL A 154 4.33 1.57 -8.68
N TYR A 155 4.51 1.41 -10.00
CA TYR A 155 4.56 0.10 -10.65
C TYR A 155 5.98 -0.33 -11.06
N SER A 156 6.85 0.62 -11.41
CA SER A 156 8.11 0.35 -12.14
C SER A 156 9.37 0.32 -11.26
N THR A 157 9.31 0.81 -10.02
CA THR A 157 10.47 0.89 -9.14
C THR A 157 10.31 0.01 -7.90
N ILE A 158 11.34 -0.04 -7.06
CA ILE A 158 11.31 -0.76 -5.77
C ILE A 158 10.18 -0.30 -4.84
N LEU A 159 9.64 0.91 -5.05
CA LEU A 159 8.48 1.41 -4.31
C LEU A 159 7.19 0.62 -4.59
N ARG A 160 7.18 -0.27 -5.60
CA ARG A 160 6.10 -1.25 -5.80
C ARG A 160 5.81 -2.06 -4.53
N VAL A 161 6.82 -2.27 -3.68
CA VAL A 161 6.70 -2.94 -2.36
C VAL A 161 5.62 -2.30 -1.47
N GLY A 162 5.20 -1.07 -1.72
CA GLY A 162 4.08 -0.42 -1.03
C GLY A 162 2.77 -1.21 -1.08
N ILE A 163 2.57 -2.12 -2.04
CA ILE A 163 1.42 -3.06 -2.07
C ILE A 163 1.36 -3.91 -0.79
N MET A 164 2.51 -4.24 -0.18
CA MET A 164 2.56 -4.97 1.10
C MET A 164 1.95 -4.19 2.27
N MET A 165 1.94 -2.85 2.17
CA MET A 165 1.53 -1.95 3.26
C MET A 165 0.14 -1.37 3.02
N PHE A 166 -0.17 -1.05 1.76
CA PHE A 166 -1.38 -0.35 1.36
C PHE A 166 -2.36 -1.24 0.58
N GLY A 167 -2.06 -2.53 0.42
CA GLY A 167 -2.99 -3.50 -0.15
C GLY A 167 -4.24 -3.67 0.71
N ALA A 168 -5.34 -4.03 0.07
CA ALA A 168 -6.61 -4.31 0.70
C ALA A 168 -6.95 -5.79 0.55
N GLN A 169 -7.52 -6.39 1.60
CA GLN A 169 -8.03 -7.75 1.52
C GLN A 169 -9.53 -7.76 1.79
N ILE A 170 -10.27 -8.40 0.91
CA ILE A 170 -11.70 -8.63 1.05
C ILE A 170 -11.89 -10.09 1.46
N ASN A 171 -12.54 -10.28 2.60
CA ASN A 171 -12.91 -11.60 3.12
C ASN A 171 -14.43 -11.69 3.28
N GLN A 172 -14.98 -12.89 3.34
CA GLN A 172 -16.37 -13.08 3.76
C GLN A 172 -16.48 -12.97 5.29
N SER A 173 -17.50 -12.26 5.79
CA SER A 173 -17.74 -12.05 7.23
C SER A 173 -19.03 -12.70 7.75
N GLY A 174 -19.83 -13.28 6.88
CA GLY A 174 -21.14 -13.87 7.18
C GLY A 174 -21.98 -14.06 5.91
N ASP A 175 -23.25 -14.41 6.10
CA ASP A 175 -24.19 -14.55 4.98
C ASP A 175 -24.51 -13.18 4.38
N GLY A 176 -24.09 -12.95 3.13
CA GLY A 176 -24.29 -11.68 2.44
C GLY A 176 -23.46 -10.52 2.99
N GLU A 177 -22.43 -10.78 3.80
CA GLU A 177 -21.53 -9.75 4.35
C GLU A 177 -20.07 -9.95 3.94
N LEU A 178 -19.42 -8.88 3.46
CA LEU A 178 -17.97 -8.82 3.24
C LEU A 178 -17.28 -8.06 4.40
N LEU A 179 -16.01 -8.39 4.64
CA LEU A 179 -15.09 -7.67 5.52
C LEU A 179 -14.00 -7.00 4.67
N LEU A 180 -13.87 -5.68 4.81
CA LEU A 180 -12.83 -4.88 4.16
C LEU A 180 -12.44 -3.74 5.11
N PHE A 181 -11.13 -3.57 5.36
CA PHE A 181 -10.59 -2.59 6.31
C PHE A 181 -11.22 -2.65 7.72
N GLY A 182 -11.53 -3.87 8.19
CA GLY A 182 -12.21 -4.07 9.48
C GLY A 182 -13.69 -3.65 9.50
N LYS A 183 -14.22 -3.12 8.40
CA LYS A 183 -15.62 -2.72 8.24
C LYS A 183 -16.41 -3.83 7.55
N ARG A 184 -17.67 -3.97 7.95
CA ARG A 184 -18.62 -4.90 7.35
C ARG A 184 -19.43 -4.23 6.25
N TRP A 185 -19.60 -4.93 5.15
CA TRP A 185 -20.28 -4.46 3.95
C TRP A 185 -21.40 -5.41 3.60
N LEU A 186 -22.62 -4.90 3.58
CA LEU A 186 -23.84 -5.64 3.28
C LEU A 186 -24.00 -5.72 1.76
N ALA A 187 -24.15 -6.93 1.22
CA ALA A 187 -24.55 -7.13 -0.17
C ALA A 187 -25.97 -6.61 -0.35
N ILE A 188 -26.18 -5.69 -1.30
CA ILE A 188 -27.52 -5.16 -1.59
C ILE A 188 -27.98 -5.73 -2.93
N GLU A 189 -27.14 -5.53 -3.95
CA GLU A 189 -27.33 -6.04 -5.31
C GLU A 189 -26.01 -6.61 -5.83
N LYS A 190 -26.06 -7.22 -7.01
CA LYS A 190 -24.82 -7.69 -7.66
C LYS A 190 -23.89 -6.51 -7.88
N ASP A 191 -22.63 -6.67 -7.49
CA ASP A 191 -21.57 -5.66 -7.60
C ASP A 191 -21.82 -4.35 -6.80
N PHE A 192 -22.84 -4.31 -5.93
CA PHE A 192 -23.18 -3.13 -5.10
C PHE A 192 -23.42 -3.49 -3.63
N PHE A 193 -22.63 -2.88 -2.76
CA PHE A 193 -22.60 -3.12 -1.32
C PHE A 193 -22.70 -1.80 -0.55
N ARG A 194 -23.19 -1.87 0.69
CA ARG A 194 -23.27 -0.71 1.59
C ARG A 194 -22.61 -1.00 2.93
N GLY A 195 -21.92 -0.02 3.50
CA GLY A 195 -21.34 -0.16 4.84
C GLY A 195 -22.43 -0.41 5.89
N LYS A 196 -22.22 -1.39 6.77
CA LYS A 196 -23.22 -1.76 7.80
C LYS A 196 -23.56 -0.63 8.77
N HIS A 197 -22.61 0.27 9.01
CA HIS A 197 -22.73 1.40 9.93
C HIS A 197 -22.36 2.73 9.27
N SER A 198 -22.41 2.81 7.94
CA SER A 198 -22.09 4.04 7.20
C SER A 198 -22.80 4.08 5.84
N ASN A 199 -23.12 5.26 5.36
CA ASN A 199 -23.68 5.44 4.00
C ASN A 199 -22.65 5.24 2.87
N THR A 200 -21.38 4.98 3.20
CA THR A 200 -20.34 4.63 2.22
C THR A 200 -20.78 3.42 1.40
N LYS A 201 -20.66 3.54 0.08
CA LYS A 201 -20.99 2.47 -0.87
C LYS A 201 -19.68 1.81 -1.31
N LEU A 202 -19.73 0.49 -1.47
CA LEU A 202 -18.66 -0.32 -2.05
C LEU A 202 -19.19 -0.92 -3.33
N LEU A 203 -18.54 -0.60 -4.45
CA LEU A 203 -18.97 -1.02 -5.77
C LEU A 203 -17.87 -1.85 -6.44
N PHE A 204 -18.24 -2.76 -7.32
CA PHE A 204 -17.30 -3.58 -8.06
C PHE A 204 -17.42 -3.35 -9.57
N GLN A 205 -16.28 -3.31 -10.24
CA GLN A 205 -16.21 -3.35 -11.70
C GLN A 205 -15.80 -4.74 -12.15
N ARG A 206 -16.40 -5.21 -13.25
CA ARG A 206 -15.99 -6.42 -13.94
C ARG A 206 -15.25 -6.10 -15.23
N ASN A 207 -14.31 -6.97 -15.62
CA ASN A 207 -13.65 -6.91 -16.92
C ASN A 207 -14.54 -7.53 -18.03
N GLU A 208 -14.02 -7.55 -19.26
CA GLU A 208 -14.71 -8.12 -20.42
C GLU A 208 -15.07 -9.61 -20.24
N ASP A 209 -14.26 -10.36 -19.47
CA ASP A 209 -14.50 -11.77 -19.14
C ASP A 209 -15.55 -11.98 -18.04
N GLY A 210 -16.10 -10.91 -17.47
CA GLY A 210 -17.08 -10.95 -16.39
C GLY A 210 -16.49 -11.20 -14.99
N ALA A 211 -15.16 -11.22 -14.86
CA ALA A 211 -14.47 -11.33 -13.57
C ALA A 211 -14.36 -9.95 -12.89
N VAL A 212 -14.48 -9.92 -11.56
CA VAL A 212 -14.24 -8.70 -10.78
C VAL A 212 -12.79 -8.25 -10.98
N SER A 213 -12.62 -7.02 -11.45
CA SER A 213 -11.31 -6.41 -11.74
C SER A 213 -10.97 -5.28 -10.79
N HIS A 214 -11.97 -4.53 -10.31
CA HIS A 214 -11.77 -3.41 -9.40
C HIS A 214 -12.86 -3.34 -8.34
N PHE A 215 -12.56 -2.65 -7.25
CA PHE A 215 -13.60 -2.08 -6.39
C PHE A 215 -13.39 -0.58 -6.21
N PHE A 216 -14.50 0.10 -5.91
CA PHE A 216 -14.56 1.52 -5.61
C PHE A 216 -15.25 1.74 -4.28
N LEU A 217 -14.75 2.68 -3.51
CA LEU A 217 -15.49 3.27 -2.41
C LEU A 217 -16.14 4.57 -2.88
N SER A 218 -17.34 4.88 -2.39
CA SER A 218 -18.07 6.09 -2.82
C SER A 218 -17.33 7.40 -2.54
N ASN A 219 -16.32 7.39 -1.65
CA ASN A 219 -15.42 8.51 -1.38
C ASN A 219 -14.31 8.71 -2.44
N GLY A 220 -14.28 7.89 -3.49
CA GLY A 220 -13.35 8.03 -4.63
C GLY A 220 -12.11 7.13 -4.58
N GLU A 221 -11.95 6.30 -3.54
CA GLU A 221 -10.84 5.34 -3.48
C GLU A 221 -11.06 4.18 -4.45
N VAL A 222 -10.02 3.86 -5.23
CA VAL A 222 -10.08 2.83 -6.28
C VAL A 222 -8.96 1.80 -6.11
N PHE A 223 -9.35 0.54 -6.08
CA PHE A 223 -8.45 -0.59 -5.94
C PHE A 223 -8.66 -1.58 -7.09
N GLU A 224 -7.56 -2.13 -7.59
CA GLU A 224 -7.57 -3.19 -8.60
C GLU A 224 -7.27 -4.54 -7.96
N ARG A 225 -7.87 -5.59 -8.51
CA ARG A 225 -7.70 -6.97 -8.04
C ARG A 225 -6.31 -7.46 -8.42
N LEU A 226 -5.61 -8.02 -7.43
CA LEU A 226 -4.30 -8.61 -7.63
C LEU A 226 -4.41 -10.03 -8.17
N ALA A 227 -3.49 -10.40 -9.05
CA ALA A 227 -3.32 -11.81 -9.40
C ALA A 227 -2.72 -12.59 -8.21
N TRP A 228 -2.90 -13.92 -8.20
CA TRP A 228 -2.43 -14.78 -7.10
C TRP A 228 -0.92 -14.66 -6.83
N HIS A 229 -0.14 -14.38 -7.86
CA HIS A 229 1.32 -14.23 -7.79
C HIS A 229 1.77 -12.82 -7.41
N GLU A 230 0.83 -11.89 -7.24
CA GLU A 230 1.06 -10.51 -6.79
C GLU A 230 0.65 -10.30 -5.33
N ALA A 231 -0.11 -11.26 -4.79
CA ALA A 231 -0.71 -11.18 -3.46
C ALA A 231 0.34 -11.06 -2.35
N PRO A 232 0.26 -10.05 -1.46
CA PRO A 232 1.17 -9.87 -0.32
C PRO A 232 1.34 -11.15 0.52
N GLY A 233 0.24 -11.87 0.77
CA GLY A 233 0.24 -13.08 1.58
C GLY A 233 1.11 -14.21 1.01
N LEU A 234 1.22 -14.35 -0.32
CA LEU A 234 2.11 -15.33 -0.94
C LEU A 234 3.58 -14.97 -0.66
N HIS A 235 3.95 -13.72 -0.89
CA HIS A 235 5.32 -13.25 -0.77
C HIS A 235 5.79 -13.29 0.68
N LEU A 236 4.92 -12.95 1.64
CA LEU A 236 5.21 -13.11 3.08
C LEU A 236 5.47 -14.58 3.45
N LYS A 237 4.69 -15.54 2.90
CA LYS A 237 4.93 -16.97 3.11
C LYS A 237 6.27 -17.42 2.51
N LEU A 238 6.64 -16.92 1.33
CA LEU A 238 7.93 -17.23 0.69
C LEU A 238 9.11 -16.66 1.48
N ILE A 239 8.98 -15.42 1.99
CA ILE A 239 9.96 -14.80 2.89
C ILE A 239 10.10 -15.63 4.17
N ALA A 240 8.98 -15.99 4.81
CA ALA A 240 8.99 -16.80 6.03
C ALA A 240 9.61 -18.18 5.81
N ALA A 241 9.26 -18.86 4.71
CA ALA A 241 9.85 -20.16 4.34
C ALA A 241 11.37 -20.06 4.15
N THR A 242 11.84 -19.00 3.51
CA THR A 242 13.28 -18.74 3.32
C THR A 242 13.98 -18.44 4.65
N ALA A 243 13.36 -17.65 5.52
CA ALA A 243 13.89 -17.37 6.85
C ALA A 243 14.00 -18.64 7.71
N VAL A 244 12.97 -19.48 7.72
CA VAL A 244 12.98 -20.77 8.43
C VAL A 244 14.05 -21.69 7.85
N ALA A 245 14.15 -21.79 6.53
CA ALA A 245 15.16 -22.63 5.89
C ALA A 245 16.58 -22.15 6.20
N ALA A 246 16.82 -20.83 6.22
CA ALA A 246 18.08 -20.22 6.64
C ALA A 246 18.42 -20.52 8.11
N LEU A 247 17.45 -20.36 9.02
CA LEU A 247 17.64 -20.66 10.44
C LEU A 247 17.98 -22.13 10.68
N LEU A 248 17.20 -23.05 10.09
CA LEU A 248 17.45 -24.49 10.22
C LEU A 248 18.82 -24.88 9.64
N TYR A 249 19.21 -24.26 8.53
CA TYR A 249 20.54 -24.47 7.94
C TYR A 249 21.64 -24.02 8.91
N LEU A 250 21.53 -22.81 9.46
CA LEU A 250 22.51 -22.22 10.37
C LEU A 250 22.59 -22.97 11.70
N ILE A 251 21.47 -23.41 12.27
CA ILE A 251 21.44 -24.26 13.47
C ILE A 251 22.22 -25.55 13.19
N GLY A 252 21.93 -26.22 12.07
CA GLY A 252 22.65 -27.43 11.66
C GLY A 252 24.14 -27.19 11.37
N PHE A 253 24.48 -26.01 10.84
CA PHE A 253 25.85 -25.59 10.59
C PHE A 253 26.63 -25.35 11.90
N CYS A 254 26.08 -24.56 12.82
CA CYS A 254 26.68 -24.27 14.12
C CYS A 254 26.81 -25.52 14.99
N TRP A 255 25.76 -26.35 15.06
CA TRP A 255 25.82 -27.59 15.82
C TRP A 255 26.98 -28.49 15.39
N ARG A 256 27.28 -28.54 14.09
CA ARG A 256 28.42 -29.28 13.54
C ARG A 256 29.77 -28.63 13.78
N LEU A 257 29.85 -27.30 13.88
CA LEU A 257 31.09 -26.62 14.24
C LEU A 257 31.53 -26.98 15.67
N PHE A 258 30.56 -27.18 16.58
CA PHE A 258 30.82 -27.51 17.97
C PHE A 258 30.80 -29.01 18.29
N ASN A 259 30.37 -29.87 17.35
CA ASN A 259 30.33 -31.32 17.50
C ASN A 259 31.04 -32.02 16.31
N PRO A 260 32.38 -31.96 16.25
CA PRO A 260 33.16 -32.46 15.12
C PRO A 260 33.17 -33.99 14.99
N ASP A 261 32.87 -34.73 16.07
CA ASP A 261 32.90 -36.20 16.14
C ASP A 261 31.75 -36.92 15.41
N VAL A 262 30.83 -36.17 14.79
CA VAL A 262 29.75 -36.74 13.94
C VAL A 262 30.34 -37.20 12.61
N SER A 263 30.93 -38.40 12.63
CA SER A 263 31.63 -39.06 11.52
C SER A 263 30.68 -39.59 10.43
N SER A 264 30.23 -38.76 9.48
CA SER A 264 29.79 -39.26 8.17
C SER A 264 29.60 -38.17 7.11
N SER A 265 30.49 -38.16 6.11
CA SER A 265 30.40 -37.53 4.77
C SER A 265 29.37 -36.40 4.62
N ILE A 266 29.74 -35.26 5.18
CA ILE A 266 29.00 -34.00 5.08
C ILE A 266 29.44 -33.36 3.77
N LEU A 267 28.50 -32.78 3.00
CA LEU A 267 28.79 -32.04 1.77
C LEU A 267 30.13 -31.26 1.82
N PRO A 268 30.84 -31.13 0.68
CA PRO A 268 32.14 -30.46 0.63
C PRO A 268 32.12 -29.14 1.41
N ALA A 269 33.23 -28.81 2.10
CA ALA A 269 33.27 -27.64 2.98
C ALA A 269 32.81 -26.36 2.27
N ARG A 270 33.21 -26.16 1.01
CA ARG A 270 32.77 -25.02 0.18
C ARG A 270 31.23 -24.91 0.10
N ASP A 271 30.53 -26.02 -0.08
CA ASP A 271 29.08 -26.08 -0.23
C ASP A 271 28.42 -25.67 1.08
N ARG A 272 28.96 -26.15 2.21
CA ARG A 272 28.50 -25.80 3.56
C ARG A 272 28.68 -24.34 3.89
N TRP A 273 29.87 -23.81 3.65
CA TRP A 273 30.18 -22.41 3.91
C TRP A 273 29.38 -21.47 3.02
N LEU A 274 29.16 -21.83 1.74
CA LEU A 274 28.27 -21.09 0.86
C LEU A 274 26.84 -21.06 1.40
N GLY A 275 26.32 -22.22 1.86
CA GLY A 275 24.99 -22.27 2.43
C GLY A 275 24.85 -21.45 3.71
N ALA A 276 25.87 -21.47 4.58
CA ALA A 276 25.89 -20.63 5.79
C ALA A 276 25.93 -19.13 5.43
N LEU A 277 26.75 -18.75 4.46
CA LEU A 277 26.81 -17.38 3.96
C LEU A 277 25.46 -16.93 3.39
N LEU A 278 24.81 -17.74 2.54
CA LEU A 278 23.46 -17.46 2.02
C LEU A 278 22.43 -17.30 3.15
N GLY A 279 22.49 -18.16 4.17
CA GLY A 279 21.59 -18.08 5.33
C GLY A 279 21.77 -16.77 6.10
N ILE A 280 23.02 -16.37 6.35
CA ILE A 280 23.34 -15.11 7.03
C ILE A 280 22.88 -13.92 6.18
N LEU A 281 23.17 -13.91 4.88
CA LEU A 281 22.78 -12.82 3.97
C LEU A 281 21.25 -12.68 3.88
N ALA A 282 20.50 -13.78 3.79
CA ALA A 282 19.05 -13.74 3.76
C ALA A 282 18.46 -13.16 5.06
N LEU A 283 18.90 -13.66 6.22
CA LEU A 283 18.42 -13.18 7.51
C LEU A 283 18.81 -11.72 7.76
N TYR A 284 20.02 -11.33 7.37
CA TYR A 284 20.45 -9.93 7.45
C TYR A 284 19.62 -9.04 6.52
N PHE A 285 19.36 -9.44 5.28
CA PHE A 285 18.48 -8.71 4.37
C PHE A 285 17.08 -8.50 4.95
N PHE A 286 16.50 -9.55 5.56
CA PHE A 286 15.19 -9.44 6.22
C PHE A 286 15.23 -8.51 7.43
N TYR A 287 16.25 -8.64 8.28
CA TYR A 287 16.44 -7.75 9.43
C TYR A 287 16.53 -6.28 8.98
N ARG A 288 17.38 -5.99 7.98
CA ARG A 288 17.56 -4.63 7.46
C ARG A 288 16.30 -4.08 6.81
N SER A 289 15.60 -4.89 6.02
CA SER A 289 14.31 -4.49 5.44
C SER A 289 13.27 -4.20 6.52
N PHE A 290 13.18 -5.06 7.54
CA PHE A 290 12.27 -4.88 8.67
C PHE A 290 12.53 -3.54 9.39
N LEU A 291 13.79 -3.22 9.71
CA LEU A 291 14.13 -1.95 10.35
C LEU A 291 13.71 -0.75 9.50
N VAL A 292 14.02 -0.77 8.20
CA VAL A 292 13.70 0.33 7.28
C VAL A 292 12.18 0.55 7.20
N PHE A 293 11.40 -0.50 7.00
CA PHE A 293 9.94 -0.37 6.83
C PHE A 293 9.20 -0.07 8.14
N ASN A 294 9.73 -0.48 9.31
CA ASN A 294 9.03 -0.27 10.59
C ASN A 294 9.48 0.99 11.33
N MET A 295 10.71 1.48 11.11
CA MET A 295 11.24 2.60 11.88
C MET A 295 11.46 3.86 11.04
N ASN A 296 11.70 3.71 9.73
CA ASN A 296 12.16 4.81 8.86
C ASN A 296 11.25 5.01 7.65
N LEU A 297 9.95 4.67 7.75
CA LEU A 297 9.03 4.77 6.62
C LEU A 297 8.93 6.21 6.08
N GLU A 298 8.98 7.21 6.97
CA GLU A 298 8.93 8.63 6.61
C GLU A 298 10.12 9.06 5.74
N GLU A 299 11.28 8.41 5.86
CA GLU A 299 12.46 8.77 5.06
C GLU A 299 12.23 8.56 3.56
N PHE A 300 11.32 7.63 3.18
CA PHE A 300 10.99 7.37 1.77
C PHE A 300 10.41 8.59 1.04
N ILE A 301 9.84 9.56 1.78
CA ILE A 301 9.37 10.83 1.22
C ILE A 301 10.53 11.66 0.65
N PHE A 302 11.73 11.52 1.22
CA PHE A 302 12.95 12.19 0.76
C PHE A 302 13.77 11.34 -0.23
N GLY A 303 13.26 10.15 -0.58
CA GLY A 303 13.90 9.18 -1.46
C GLY A 303 14.30 7.89 -0.72
N ILE A 304 14.93 6.96 -1.44
CA ILE A 304 15.30 5.67 -0.86
C ILE A 304 16.37 5.87 0.23
N PRO A 305 16.14 5.41 1.48
CA PRO A 305 17.12 5.49 2.56
C PRO A 305 18.47 4.84 2.19
N SER A 306 19.59 5.45 2.58
CA SER A 306 20.93 4.89 2.34
C SER A 306 21.08 3.47 2.86
N GLU A 307 20.52 3.21 4.05
CA GLU A 307 20.49 1.90 4.67
C GLU A 307 19.74 0.84 3.85
N PHE A 308 18.70 1.25 3.13
CA PHE A 308 17.97 0.36 2.22
C PHE A 308 18.74 0.14 0.91
N LYS A 309 19.45 1.15 0.40
CA LYS A 309 20.36 1.02 -0.75
C LYS A 309 21.41 -0.08 -0.50
N TYR A 310 21.99 -0.13 0.71
CA TYR A 310 22.93 -1.20 1.07
C TYR A 310 22.27 -2.59 1.08
N ALA A 311 21.05 -2.72 1.59
CA ALA A 311 20.31 -3.97 1.55
C ALA A 311 20.04 -4.43 0.11
N ILE A 312 19.68 -3.51 -0.78
CA ILE A 312 19.51 -3.78 -2.21
C ILE A 312 20.82 -4.21 -2.86
N ALA A 313 21.95 -3.55 -2.56
CA ALA A 313 23.25 -3.94 -3.10
C ALA A 313 23.63 -5.36 -2.67
N LEU A 314 23.38 -5.71 -1.41
CA LEU A 314 23.62 -7.04 -0.88
C LEU A 314 22.72 -8.11 -1.52
N ALA A 315 21.49 -7.74 -1.90
CA ALA A 315 20.59 -8.64 -2.63
C ALA A 315 21.17 -9.08 -3.98
N HIS A 316 21.98 -8.25 -4.65
CA HIS A 316 22.66 -8.64 -5.90
C HIS A 316 23.75 -9.69 -5.65
N VAL A 317 24.52 -9.53 -4.56
CA VAL A 317 25.48 -10.56 -4.11
C VAL A 317 24.76 -11.86 -3.77
N PHE A 318 23.64 -11.77 -3.06
CA PHE A 318 22.81 -12.92 -2.73
C PHE A 318 22.31 -13.67 -3.97
N VAL A 319 21.90 -12.96 -5.03
CA VAL A 319 21.50 -13.56 -6.31
C VAL A 319 22.66 -14.34 -6.92
N ALA A 320 23.85 -13.75 -7.03
CA ALA A 320 25.01 -14.43 -7.59
C ALA A 320 25.38 -15.71 -6.81
N LEU A 321 25.33 -15.65 -5.48
CA LEU A 321 25.60 -16.81 -4.62
C LEU A 321 24.52 -17.89 -4.70
N THR A 322 23.26 -17.49 -4.93
CA THR A 322 22.15 -18.42 -5.16
C THR A 322 22.32 -19.15 -6.50
N LEU A 323 22.76 -18.45 -7.55
CA LEU A 323 23.09 -19.10 -8.83
C LEU A 323 24.25 -20.09 -8.68
N LEU A 324 25.27 -19.73 -7.88
CA LEU A 324 26.36 -20.64 -7.56
C LEU A 324 25.88 -21.88 -6.78
N SER A 325 24.96 -21.73 -5.82
CA SER A 325 24.45 -22.86 -5.06
C SER A 325 23.64 -23.84 -5.92
N ILE A 326 22.94 -23.36 -6.97
CA ILE A 326 22.30 -24.22 -7.97
C ILE A 326 23.34 -25.09 -8.69
N VAL A 327 24.45 -24.51 -9.12
CA VAL A 327 25.55 -25.28 -9.74
C VAL A 327 26.10 -26.33 -8.77
N LEU A 328 26.27 -25.98 -7.49
CA LEU A 328 26.71 -26.94 -6.48
C LEU A 328 25.71 -28.07 -6.26
N VAL A 329 24.39 -27.79 -6.24
CA VAL A 329 23.36 -28.84 -6.18
C VAL A 329 23.56 -29.84 -7.33
N ILE A 330 23.71 -29.36 -8.56
CA ILE A 330 23.91 -30.23 -9.74
C ILE A 330 25.18 -31.08 -9.59
N LEU A 331 26.29 -30.49 -9.15
CA LEU A 331 27.55 -31.19 -8.92
C LEU A 331 27.44 -32.22 -7.80
N GLN A 332 26.72 -31.92 -6.72
CA GLN A 332 26.48 -32.85 -5.62
C GLN A 332 25.71 -34.09 -6.08
N TRP A 333 24.70 -33.92 -6.95
CA TRP A 333 23.94 -35.04 -7.52
C TRP A 333 24.78 -35.86 -8.49
N ARG A 334 25.50 -35.20 -9.41
CA ARG A 334 26.38 -35.86 -10.39
C ARG A 334 27.49 -36.66 -9.72
N ASN A 335 28.11 -36.12 -8.67
CA ASN A 335 29.25 -36.75 -8.01
C ASN A 335 28.85 -37.59 -6.78
N SER A 336 27.55 -37.74 -6.51
CA SER A 336 27.04 -38.40 -5.29
C SER A 336 27.71 -37.91 -4.00
N SER A 337 27.90 -36.59 -3.90
CA SER A 337 28.58 -35.96 -2.76
C SER A 337 27.71 -36.01 -1.52
N GLY A 338 28.16 -36.73 -0.49
CA GLY A 338 27.42 -36.93 0.75
C GLY A 338 26.17 -37.80 0.61
N PHE A 339 25.50 -38.07 1.74
CA PHE A 339 24.30 -38.90 1.74
C PHE A 339 23.09 -38.19 1.13
N LEU A 340 22.10 -38.98 0.70
CA LEU A 340 20.89 -38.50 0.04
C LEU A 340 20.19 -37.36 0.80
N MET A 341 20.02 -37.50 2.12
CA MET A 341 19.35 -36.50 2.94
C MET A 341 20.11 -35.15 3.00
N ALA A 342 21.44 -35.16 2.91
CA ALA A 342 22.22 -33.92 2.88
C ALA A 342 22.01 -33.16 1.57
N ARG A 343 21.99 -33.88 0.44
CA ARG A 343 21.70 -33.32 -0.89
C ARG A 343 20.28 -32.76 -0.99
N LEU A 344 19.30 -33.49 -0.45
CA LEU A 344 17.90 -33.03 -0.40
C LEU A 344 17.75 -31.76 0.43
N ARG A 345 18.35 -31.68 1.63
CA ARG A 345 18.29 -30.48 2.48
C ARG A 345 18.96 -29.27 1.83
N TYR A 346 20.13 -29.46 1.21
CA TYR A 346 20.82 -28.38 0.51
C TYR A 346 20.05 -27.91 -0.74
N GLY A 347 19.48 -28.85 -1.49
CA GLY A 347 18.60 -28.55 -2.63
C GLY A 347 17.35 -27.79 -2.20
N ALA A 348 16.66 -28.22 -1.14
CA ALA A 348 15.49 -27.53 -0.60
C ALA A 348 15.83 -26.10 -0.14
N PHE A 349 16.95 -25.92 0.57
CA PHE A 349 17.43 -24.60 0.96
C PHE A 349 17.74 -23.70 -0.26
N THR A 350 18.35 -24.28 -1.30
CA THR A 350 18.63 -23.57 -2.56
C THR A 350 17.34 -23.16 -3.27
N ILE A 351 16.30 -24.00 -3.28
CA ILE A 351 14.99 -23.67 -3.83
C ILE A 351 14.36 -22.49 -3.07
N CYS A 352 14.41 -22.48 -1.74
CA CYS A 352 13.92 -21.33 -0.95
C CYS A 352 14.65 -20.03 -1.32
N ASN A 353 15.98 -20.06 -1.44
CA ASN A 353 16.75 -18.89 -1.85
C ASN A 353 16.39 -18.43 -3.27
N LEU A 354 16.16 -19.36 -4.20
CA LEU A 354 15.72 -19.04 -5.55
C LEU A 354 14.33 -18.38 -5.56
N LEU A 355 13.40 -18.86 -4.74
CA LEU A 355 12.09 -18.23 -4.59
C LEU A 355 12.20 -16.82 -4.00
N LEU A 356 13.14 -16.57 -3.09
CA LEU A 356 13.44 -15.21 -2.64
C LEU A 356 13.98 -14.33 -3.77
N VAL A 357 14.84 -14.85 -4.65
CA VAL A 357 15.30 -14.12 -5.84
C VAL A 357 14.12 -13.72 -6.74
N VAL A 358 13.14 -14.61 -6.94
CA VAL A 358 11.90 -14.30 -7.69
C VAL A 358 11.10 -13.19 -7.00
N VAL A 359 10.99 -13.21 -5.67
CA VAL A 359 10.34 -12.14 -4.89
C VAL A 359 11.07 -10.81 -5.09
N LEU A 360 12.40 -10.78 -4.99
CA LEU A 360 13.21 -9.57 -5.18
C LEU A 360 13.10 -9.01 -6.60
N TRP A 361 13.04 -9.89 -7.60
CA TRP A 361 12.81 -9.51 -9.00
C TRP A 361 11.42 -8.89 -9.19
N TYR A 362 10.36 -9.53 -8.68
CA TYR A 362 8.99 -9.04 -8.81
C TYR A 362 8.80 -7.64 -8.22
N TRP A 363 9.46 -7.37 -7.09
CA TRP A 363 9.42 -6.06 -6.43
C TRP A 363 10.38 -5.03 -7.04
N ASN A 364 10.98 -5.27 -8.21
CA ASN A 364 11.95 -4.38 -8.86
C ASN A 364 13.17 -4.05 -7.98
N GLY A 365 13.52 -4.90 -7.03
CA GLY A 365 14.71 -4.70 -6.19
C GLY A 365 16.00 -4.87 -6.96
N LEU A 366 15.99 -5.76 -7.96
CA LEU A 366 17.16 -6.07 -8.76
C LEU A 366 17.41 -5.09 -9.92
N SER A 367 16.45 -4.22 -10.25
CA SER A 367 16.62 -3.20 -11.30
C SER A 367 17.08 -1.85 -10.76
N TYR A 368 17.00 -1.62 -9.44
CA TYR A 368 17.22 -0.31 -8.81
C TYR A 368 18.53 0.41 -9.21
N TYR A 369 19.63 -0.32 -9.41
CA TYR A 369 20.93 0.27 -9.77
C TYR A 369 21.19 0.33 -11.28
N PHE A 370 20.25 -0.14 -12.10
CA PHE A 370 20.39 -0.28 -13.55
C PHE A 370 19.35 0.55 -14.33
N THR A 371 18.53 1.32 -13.62
CA THR A 371 17.51 2.24 -14.13
C THR A 371 17.75 3.61 -13.52
#